data_AF-A0A9Q1HFE7-F1
#
_entry.id   AF-A0A9Q1HFE7-F1
#
_cell.length_a   1.000
_cell.length_b   1.000
_cell.length_c   1.000
_cell.angle_alpha   90.00
_cell.angle_beta   90.00
_cell.angle_gamma   90.00
#
_symmetry.space_group_name_H-M   'P 1'
#
loop_
_entity.id
_entity.type
_entity.pdbx_description
1 polymer ?
#
loop_
_entity_poly.entity_id
_entity_poly.type
_entity_poly.pdbx_seq_one_letter_code
_entity_poly.pdbx_strand_id
1 'polypeptide(L)'
;MRKDEIKRYVLEYLVDESILPSTVLETAITVPTDNTFELKRLEMEMNKEVRLKELEKEREREEREMQMQREEREERERREEKAREHEFRLKQLELGVIKCSDPKVGLDTGGFDVSKHVKFVPNFRRIMWRNSLTTSKSWVSN
;
A
#
# COMPACT_ATOMS: atom_id res chain seq x y z
N MET A 1 -4.37 -41.23 35.45
CA MET A 1 -5.64 -41.07 36.17
C MET A 1 -5.68 -39.68 36.78
N ARG A 2 -6.77 -38.94 36.55
CA ARG A 2 -6.97 -37.61 37.13
C ARG A 2 -7.30 -37.73 38.61
N LYS A 3 -6.97 -36.71 39.40
CA LYS A 3 -7.15 -36.69 40.86
C LYS A 3 -8.59 -37.00 41.28
N ASP A 4 -9.57 -36.59 40.48
CA ASP A 4 -11.00 -36.80 40.76
C ASP A 4 -11.46 -38.22 40.45
N GLU A 5 -10.82 -38.90 39.50
CA GLU A 5 -11.06 -40.32 39.19
C GLU A 5 -10.55 -41.20 40.34
N ILE A 6 -9.38 -40.87 40.91
CA ILE A 6 -8.80 -41.58 42.06
C ILE A 6 -9.70 -41.41 43.29
N LYS A 7 -10.16 -40.20 43.58
CA LYS A 7 -11.07 -39.94 44.71
C LYS A 7 -12.37 -40.74 44.60
N ARG A 8 -12.93 -40.84 43.40
CA ARG A 8 -14.17 -41.60 43.15
C ARG A 8 -13.96 -43.09 43.43
N TYR A 9 -12.87 -43.66 42.91
CA TYR A 9 -12.50 -45.05 43.18
C TYR A 9 -12.28 -45.34 44.67
N VAL A 10 -11.64 -44.41 45.40
CA VAL A 10 -11.43 -44.57 46.85
C VAL A 10 -12.75 -44.53 47.61
N LEU A 11 -13.65 -43.59 47.28
CA LEU A 11 -14.96 -43.50 47.94
C LEU A 11 -15.88 -44.68 47.62
N GLU A 12 -15.81 -45.22 46.40
CA GLU A 12 -16.70 -46.28 45.92
C GLU A 12 -16.24 -47.68 46.35
N TYR A 13 -14.93 -47.93 46.44
CA TYR A 13 -14.38 -49.27 46.66
C TYR A 13 -13.53 -49.44 47.91
N LEU A 14 -13.11 -48.35 48.57
CA LEU A 14 -12.23 -48.40 49.74
C LEU A 14 -12.85 -47.80 51.01
N VAL A 15 -14.05 -47.22 50.93
CA VAL A 15 -14.78 -46.73 52.10
C VAL A 15 -15.87 -47.71 52.46
N ASP A 16 -15.78 -48.24 53.69
CA ASP A 16 -16.72 -49.21 54.24
C ASP A 16 -17.98 -48.49 54.76
N GLU A 17 -19.17 -48.91 54.35
CA GLU A 17 -20.47 -48.29 54.73
C GLU A 17 -20.72 -48.33 56.25
N SER A 18 -20.01 -49.21 56.97
CA SER A 18 -20.06 -49.32 58.43
C SER A 18 -19.36 -48.18 59.17
N ILE A 19 -18.47 -47.43 58.50
CA ILE A 19 -17.64 -46.37 59.08
C ILE A 19 -18.20 -44.98 58.74
N LEU A 20 -18.83 -44.83 57.57
CA LEU A 20 -19.42 -43.59 57.12
C LEU A 20 -20.86 -43.83 56.64
N PRO A 21 -21.87 -43.18 57.26
CA PRO A 21 -23.26 -43.36 56.84
C PRO A 21 -23.44 -42.87 55.39
N SER A 22 -24.24 -43.61 54.62
CA SER A 22 -24.51 -43.40 53.19
C SER A 22 -24.85 -41.95 52.81
N THR A 23 -25.49 -41.19 53.71
CA THR A 23 -25.81 -39.77 53.53
C THR A 23 -24.58 -38.86 53.39
N VAL A 24 -23.45 -39.23 53.99
CA VAL A 24 -22.17 -38.50 53.90
C VAL A 24 -21.45 -38.82 52.59
N LEU A 25 -21.62 -40.04 52.07
CA LEU A 25 -21.09 -40.44 50.77
C LEU A 25 -21.84 -39.76 49.61
N GLU A 26 -23.16 -39.65 49.69
CA GLU A 26 -23.96 -38.93 48.69
C GLU A 26 -23.58 -37.45 48.62
N THR A 27 -23.42 -36.79 49.78
CA THR A 27 -23.03 -35.37 49.84
C THR A 27 -21.59 -35.11 49.37
N ALA A 28 -20.69 -36.09 49.48
CA ALA A 28 -19.31 -35.98 48.97
C ALA A 28 -19.21 -36.14 47.45
N ILE A 29 -20.17 -36.84 46.82
CA ILE A 29 -20.21 -37.09 45.37
C ILE A 29 -21.00 -35.99 44.63
N THR A 30 -21.92 -35.30 45.31
CA THR A 30 -22.61 -34.14 44.74
C THR A 30 -21.66 -32.97 44.56
N VAL A 31 -21.12 -32.84 43.36
CA VAL A 31 -20.57 -31.58 42.86
C VAL A 31 -21.67 -30.52 43.02
N PRO A 32 -21.42 -29.40 43.71
CA PRO A 32 -22.46 -28.40 43.93
C PRO A 32 -22.94 -27.87 42.58
N THR A 33 -24.20 -28.17 42.27
CA THR A 33 -24.92 -27.81 41.04
C THR A 33 -25.05 -26.30 40.81
N ASP A 34 -24.75 -25.49 41.83
CA ASP A 34 -24.92 -24.04 41.84
C ASP A 34 -24.04 -23.31 40.80
N ASN A 35 -22.89 -23.89 40.44
CA ASN A 35 -21.98 -23.28 39.46
C ASN A 35 -22.39 -23.53 37.99
N THR A 36 -23.36 -24.40 37.72
CA THR A 36 -23.75 -24.76 36.35
C THR A 36 -24.49 -23.64 35.63
N PHE A 37 -25.30 -22.86 36.36
CA PHE A 37 -26.05 -21.74 35.80
C PHE A 37 -25.12 -20.57 35.44
N GLU A 38 -24.18 -20.23 36.32
CA GLU A 38 -23.18 -19.19 36.06
C GLU A 38 -22.27 -19.57 34.88
N LEU A 39 -21.84 -20.83 34.78
CA LEU A 39 -21.07 -21.32 33.62
C LEU A 39 -21.85 -21.15 32.31
N LYS A 40 -23.13 -21.52 32.29
CA LYS A 40 -23.98 -21.41 31.10
C LYS A 40 -24.27 -19.96 30.72
N ARG A 41 -24.39 -19.08 31.71
CA ARG A 41 -24.52 -17.64 31.52
C ARG A 41 -23.24 -17.05 30.91
N LEU A 42 -22.07 -17.40 31.46
CA LEU A 42 -20.77 -16.96 30.97
C LEU A 42 -20.53 -17.41 29.51
N GLU A 43 -20.88 -18.66 29.20
CA GLU A 43 -20.77 -19.21 27.84
C GLU A 43 -21.67 -18.44 26.85
N MET A 44 -22.90 -18.12 27.25
CA MET A 44 -23.82 -17.34 26.42
C MET A 44 -23.29 -15.92 26.17
N GLU A 45 -22.70 -15.28 27.18
CA GLU A 45 -22.13 -13.94 27.08
C GLU A 45 -20.91 -13.91 26.17
N MET A 46 -20.02 -14.90 26.32
CA MET A 46 -18.88 -15.10 25.42
C MET A 46 -19.32 -15.32 23.97
N ASN A 47 -20.33 -16.16 23.74
CA ASN A 47 -20.87 -16.41 22.39
C ASN A 47 -21.49 -15.16 21.77
N LYS A 48 -22.17 -14.31 22.57
CA LYS A 48 -22.67 -13.01 22.10
C LYS A 48 -21.52 -12.10 21.69
N GLU A 49 -20.46 -12.02 22.49
CA GLU A 49 -19.31 -11.16 22.19
C GLU A 49 -18.57 -11.62 20.93
N VAL A 50 -18.38 -12.94 20.76
CA VAL A 50 -17.79 -13.50 19.52
C VAL A 50 -18.63 -13.12 18.31
N ARG A 51 -19.95 -13.30 18.39
CA ARG A 51 -20.86 -12.99 17.27
C ARG A 51 -20.88 -11.51 16.91
N LEU A 52 -20.78 -10.62 17.90
CA LEU A 52 -20.67 -9.18 17.67
C LEU A 52 -19.35 -8.82 16.98
N LYS A 53 -18.23 -9.40 17.42
CA LYS A 53 -16.91 -9.20 16.78
C LYS A 53 -16.87 -9.74 15.36
N GLU A 54 -17.55 -10.85 15.09
CA GLU A 54 -17.66 -11.40 13.73
C GLU A 54 -18.44 -10.47 12.81
N LEU A 55 -19.59 -9.95 13.27
CA LEU A 55 -20.38 -8.98 12.52
C LEU A 55 -19.61 -7.67 12.26
N GLU A 56 -18.84 -7.19 13.23
CA GLU A 56 -18.01 -6.00 13.08
C GLU A 56 -16.91 -6.22 12.04
N LYS A 57 -16.22 -7.36 12.09
CA LYS A 57 -15.21 -7.74 11.09
C LYS A 57 -15.80 -7.91 9.70
N GLU A 58 -17.03 -8.43 9.60
CA GLU A 58 -17.72 -8.58 8.32
C GLU A 58 -18.04 -7.22 7.72
N ARG A 59 -18.60 -6.30 8.51
CA ARG A 59 -18.84 -4.91 8.07
C ARG A 59 -17.56 -4.20 7.65
N GLU A 60 -16.49 -4.34 8.42
CA GLU A 60 -15.19 -3.73 8.08
C GLU A 60 -14.65 -4.26 6.75
N ARG A 61 -14.85 -5.55 6.44
CA ARG A 61 -14.47 -6.13 5.14
C ARG A 61 -15.35 -5.58 4.01
N GLU A 62 -16.65 -5.53 4.20
CA GLU A 62 -17.59 -4.97 3.22
C GLU A 62 -17.28 -3.51 2.91
N GLU A 63 -16.99 -2.70 3.93
CA GLU A 63 -16.60 -1.29 3.75
C GLU A 63 -15.29 -1.16 2.96
N ARG A 64 -14.28 -1.98 3.27
CA ARG A 64 -13.01 -1.98 2.52
C ARG A 64 -13.20 -2.41 1.07
N GLU A 65 -14.00 -3.43 0.82
CA GLU A 65 -14.30 -3.88 -0.55
C GLU A 65 -15.06 -2.81 -1.32
N MET A 66 -16.06 -2.18 -0.71
CA MET A 66 -16.80 -1.09 -1.33
C MET A 66 -15.89 0.10 -1.66
N GLN A 67 -14.96 0.43 -0.77
CA GLN A 67 -14.01 1.51 -0.99
C GLN A 67 -13.04 1.19 -2.13
N MET A 68 -12.48 -0.03 -2.18
CA MET A 68 -11.65 -0.47 -3.31
C MET A 68 -12.41 -0.40 -4.64
N GLN A 69 -13.66 -0.84 -4.68
CA GLN A 69 -14.45 -0.80 -5.92
C GLN A 69 -14.72 0.64 -6.38
N ARG A 70 -14.94 1.58 -5.44
CA ARG A 70 -15.09 3.00 -5.78
C ARG A 70 -13.79 3.58 -6.32
N GLU A 71 -12.67 3.33 -5.67
CA GLU A 71 -11.35 3.80 -6.12
C GLU A 71 -10.99 3.24 -7.50
N GLU A 72 -11.26 1.95 -7.75
CA GLU A 72 -11.03 1.34 -9.07
C GLU A 72 -11.91 1.97 -10.15
N ARG A 73 -13.19 2.24 -9.84
CA ARG A 73 -14.10 2.90 -10.78
C ARG A 73 -13.64 4.33 -11.08
N GLU A 74 -13.31 5.13 -10.07
CA GLU A 74 -12.79 6.49 -10.25
C GLU A 74 -11.48 6.51 -11.05
N GLU A 75 -10.58 5.56 -10.80
CA GLU A 75 -9.35 5.46 -11.58
C GLU A 75 -9.62 5.08 -13.04
N ARG A 76 -10.56 4.17 -13.29
CA ARG A 76 -10.98 3.83 -14.65
C ARG A 76 -11.57 5.04 -15.37
N GLU A 77 -12.52 5.74 -14.76
CA GLU A 77 -13.15 6.94 -15.33
C GLU A 77 -12.11 8.01 -15.65
N ARG A 78 -11.16 8.25 -14.74
CA ARG A 78 -10.06 9.21 -14.94
C ARG A 78 -9.15 8.82 -16.11
N ARG A 79 -8.89 7.52 -16.31
CA ARG A 79 -8.10 7.02 -17.45
C ARG A 79 -8.88 7.19 -18.76
N GLU A 80 -10.17 6.89 -18.76
CA GLU A 80 -11.04 7.05 -19.93
C GLU A 80 -11.22 8.52 -20.31
N GLU A 81 -11.37 9.42 -19.34
CA GLU A 81 -11.42 10.87 -19.59
C GLU A 81 -10.11 11.39 -20.20
N LYS A 82 -8.96 11.02 -19.63
CA LYS A 82 -7.65 11.37 -20.21
C LYS A 82 -7.47 10.81 -21.62
N ALA A 83 -7.93 9.58 -21.87
CA ALA A 83 -7.88 8.99 -23.19
C ALA A 83 -8.75 9.76 -24.20
N ARG A 84 -9.97 10.15 -23.80
CA ARG A 84 -10.85 10.98 -24.63
C ARG A 84 -10.27 12.36 -24.90
N GLU A 85 -9.71 13.02 -23.89
CA GLU A 85 -9.05 14.32 -24.06
C GLU A 85 -7.86 14.22 -25.01
N HIS A 86 -7.03 13.18 -24.86
CA HIS A 86 -5.90 12.91 -25.73
C HIS A 86 -6.35 12.65 -27.17
N GLU A 87 -7.38 11.82 -27.38
CA GLU A 87 -7.95 11.55 -28.71
C GLU A 87 -8.51 12.83 -29.35
N PHE A 88 -9.22 13.66 -28.57
CA PHE A 88 -9.73 14.93 -29.04
C PHE A 88 -8.60 15.88 -29.44
N ARG A 89 -7.52 15.95 -28.65
CA ARG A 89 -6.33 16.75 -28.97
C ARG A 89 -5.64 16.26 -30.25
N LEU A 90 -5.53 14.94 -30.45
CA LEU A 90 -5.01 14.37 -31.69
C LEU A 90 -5.87 14.73 -32.90
N LYS A 91 -7.20 14.62 -32.78
CA LYS A 91 -8.14 15.05 -33.83
C LYS A 91 -8.03 16.54 -34.13
N GLN A 92 -7.85 17.40 -33.12
CA GLN A 92 -7.60 18.82 -33.34
C GLN A 92 -6.29 19.07 -34.07
N LEU A 93 -5.24 18.32 -33.77
CA LEU A 93 -3.96 18.41 -34.48
C LEU A 93 -4.09 17.91 -35.91
N GLU A 94 -4.81 16.83 -36.17
CA GLU A 94 -5.07 16.32 -37.53
C GLU A 94 -5.86 17.35 -38.36
N LEU A 95 -6.90 17.94 -37.80
CA LEU A 95 -7.69 19.01 -38.44
C LEU A 95 -6.90 20.33 -38.55
N GLY A 96 -6.02 20.61 -37.59
CA GLY A 96 -5.12 21.77 -37.57
C GLY A 96 -3.99 21.65 -38.57
N VAL A 97 -3.49 20.43 -38.83
CA VAL A 97 -2.55 20.11 -39.91
C VAL A 97 -3.19 20.33 -41.28
N ILE A 98 -4.50 20.10 -41.42
CA ILE A 98 -5.26 20.48 -42.62
C ILE A 98 -5.41 22.02 -42.75
N LYS A 99 -5.31 22.77 -41.65
CA LYS A 99 -5.34 24.24 -41.63
C LYS A 99 -3.96 24.91 -41.59
N CYS A 100 -2.87 24.14 -41.63
CA CYS A 100 -1.50 24.67 -41.79
C CYS A 100 -1.07 24.70 -43.27
N SER A 101 -1.99 25.03 -44.16
CA SER A 101 -1.66 25.75 -45.38
C SER A 101 -1.59 27.24 -45.01
N ASP A 102 -0.37 27.74 -44.87
CA ASP A 102 0.02 29.11 -44.56
C ASP A 102 -0.21 29.60 -43.13
N PRO A 103 0.85 29.67 -42.28
CA PRO A 103 0.91 30.80 -41.39
C PRO A 103 1.14 32.03 -42.28
N LYS A 104 0.09 32.84 -42.48
CA LYS A 104 0.28 34.29 -42.61
C LYS A 104 0.86 34.77 -41.27
N VAL A 105 2.13 34.47 -41.05
CA VAL A 105 3.01 35.28 -40.21
C VAL A 105 2.90 36.65 -40.85
N GLY A 106 2.25 37.59 -40.17
CA GLY A 106 2.36 38.98 -40.54
C GLY A 106 3.85 39.26 -40.72
N LEU A 107 4.23 39.55 -41.97
CA LEU A 107 5.54 40.06 -42.33
C LEU A 107 5.70 41.42 -41.65
N ASP A 108 5.94 41.40 -40.34
CA ASP A 108 6.72 42.45 -39.72
C ASP A 108 8.17 42.06 -39.94
N THR A 109 8.62 42.28 -41.17
CA THR A 109 10.01 42.21 -41.62
C THR A 109 10.82 43.35 -40.98
N GLY A 110 10.78 43.44 -39.66
CA GLY A 110 11.81 44.11 -38.86
C GLY A 110 13.02 43.19 -38.85
N GLY A 111 13.92 43.40 -39.82
CA GLY A 111 15.02 42.50 -40.17
C GLY A 111 15.75 41.86 -38.99
N PHE A 112 15.47 40.57 -38.78
CA PHE A 112 16.33 39.71 -37.97
C PHE A 112 17.61 39.41 -38.75
N ASP A 113 18.61 40.27 -38.60
CA ASP A 113 19.93 40.07 -39.17
C ASP A 113 20.69 39.04 -38.32
N VAL A 114 20.77 37.82 -38.86
CA VAL A 114 21.51 36.69 -38.30
C VAL A 114 22.97 37.06 -38.04
N SER A 115 23.54 37.94 -38.88
CA SER A 115 24.93 38.40 -38.78
C SER A 115 25.22 39.17 -37.49
N LYS A 116 24.20 39.80 -36.88
CA LYS A 116 24.34 40.53 -35.60
C LYS A 116 24.35 39.60 -34.39
N HIS A 117 23.88 38.36 -34.55
CA HIS A 117 23.64 37.43 -33.45
C HIS A 117 24.58 36.21 -33.49
N VAL A 118 25.26 35.98 -34.61
CA VAL A 118 26.35 34.99 -34.69
C VAL A 118 27.63 35.62 -34.14
N LYS A 119 27.97 35.28 -32.90
CA LYS A 119 29.31 35.54 -32.37
C LYS A 119 30.30 34.64 -33.13
N PHE A 120 31.10 35.23 -34.00
CA PHE A 120 32.21 34.55 -34.66
C PHE A 120 33.14 33.98 -33.59
N VAL A 121 33.16 32.64 -33.46
CA VAL A 121 34.19 31.94 -32.68
C VAL A 121 35.51 32.18 -33.41
N PRO A 122 36.54 32.76 -32.75
CA PRO A 122 37.83 32.97 -33.38
C PRO A 122 38.38 31.65 -33.93
N ASN A 123 38.82 31.67 -35.18
CA ASN A 123 39.41 30.51 -35.83
C ASN A 123 40.68 30.09 -35.06
N PHE A 124 40.59 29.04 -34.25
CA PHE A 124 41.70 28.51 -33.43
C PHE A 124 42.92 28.04 -34.27
N ARG A 125 42.78 27.97 -35.60
CA ARG A 125 43.88 27.60 -36.52
C ARG A 125 45.01 28.64 -36.57
N ARG A 126 44.80 29.89 -36.12
CA ARG A 126 45.84 30.94 -36.13
C ARG A 126 46.54 31.17 -34.78
N ILE A 127 46.08 30.56 -33.70
CA ILE A 127 46.70 30.70 -32.36
C ILE A 127 47.79 29.64 -32.13
N MET A 128 47.69 28.47 -32.77
CA MET A 128 48.68 27.39 -32.62
C MET A 128 49.95 27.56 -33.48
N TRP A 129 50.02 28.55 -34.38
CA TRP A 129 51.21 28.80 -35.23
C TRP A 129 52.07 29.98 -34.77
N ARG A 130 51.68 30.70 -33.70
CA ARG A 130 52.53 31.77 -33.11
C ARG A 130 53.32 31.35 -31.88
N ASN A 131 53.07 30.16 -31.33
CA ASN A 131 53.80 29.65 -30.17
C ASN A 131 54.75 28.49 -30.49
N SER A 132 54.93 28.11 -31.76
CA SER A 132 55.87 27.07 -32.21
C SER A 132 57.20 27.61 -32.75
N LEU A 133 57.47 28.92 -32.62
CA LEU A 133 58.71 29.55 -33.07
C LEU A 133 59.36 30.45 -32.00
N THR A 134 59.38 30.03 -30.73
CA THR A 134 60.32 30.57 -29.74
C THR A 134 60.68 29.54 -28.66
N THR A 135 61.20 28.38 -29.07
CA THR A 135 61.96 27.52 -28.16
C THR A 135 63.06 26.81 -28.93
N SER A 136 64.12 27.55 -29.25
CA SER A 136 65.43 26.95 -29.50
C SER A 136 66.54 27.93 -29.13
N LYS A 137 67.42 27.47 -28.22
CA LYS A 137 68.74 28.03 -27.81
C LYS A 137 68.66 29.23 -26.85
N SER A 138 69.28 29.23 -25.67
CA SER A 138 70.40 28.45 -25.14
C SER A 138 70.51 28.65 -23.61
N TRP A 139 70.68 27.58 -22.84
CA TRP A 139 71.46 27.62 -21.59
C TRP A 139 72.70 26.76 -21.85
N VAL A 140 73.81 27.45 -22.10
CA VAL A 140 75.16 26.87 -22.04
C VAL A 140 75.56 26.97 -20.57
N SER A 141 75.83 25.83 -19.95
CA SER A 141 76.59 25.77 -18.71
C SER A 141 78.07 25.97 -19.04
N ASN A 142 78.64 27.09 -18.59
CA ASN A 142 79.93 27.18 -17.89
C ASN A 142 80.14 28.63 -17.42
#